data_AF-A0A4Y7IC58-F1
#
_entry.id   AF-A0A4Y7IC58-F1
#
_cell.length_a   1.000
_cell.length_b   1.000
_cell.length_c   1.000
_cell.angle_alpha   90.00
_cell.angle_beta   90.00
_cell.angle_gamma   90.00
#
_symmetry.space_group_name_H-M   'P 1'
#
loop_
_entity.id
_entity.type
_entity.pdbx_description
1 polymer ?
#
loop_
_entity_poly.entity_id
_entity_poly.type
_entity_poly.pdbx_seq_one_letter_code
_entity_poly.pdbx_strand_id
1 'polypeptide(L)'
;MTIVMAISVLSSLAIIRRILMATSVLKVAAKVIGEVQALIIFPIMPYTLLAIFYMFWFSAALHLFSSGQILQNDCKSDCCAYDLKSKKVMCDRCCGYSIHYTPHIAIAILFHLFGCYWATQFFIAFSATVIAGSVASYYWARNQTSKEIPFLPVFSSMKRLMRYNLGSVAIGSLIVSFIASVRYVLESIRRKLKGGDSTYETSWIGKVRSGSSGCCLGCINWTVRSVNRNAYIMVTWCLGYVVASLFFAVVEMSIDTIILSFCQDSEEHQGTAQYAPPLLMETLNEQNEVQRLTQGFS
;
A
#
# COMPACT_ATOMS: atom_id res chain seq x y z
N MET A 1 1.80 35.23 -12.08
CA MET A 1 1.00 34.11 -12.62
C MET A 1 1.44 33.69 -14.02
N THR A 2 1.77 34.62 -14.92
CA THR A 2 2.26 34.33 -16.29
C THR A 2 3.55 33.51 -16.33
N ILE A 3 4.53 33.79 -15.46
CA ILE A 3 5.79 33.03 -15.39
C ILE A 3 5.56 31.58 -14.96
N VAL A 4 4.69 31.35 -13.96
CA VAL A 4 4.32 29.99 -13.51
C VAL A 4 3.60 29.22 -14.62
N MET A 5 2.71 29.87 -15.37
CA MET A 5 2.04 29.27 -16.52
C MET A 5 3.04 28.95 -17.65
N ALA A 6 3.98 29.85 -17.93
CA ALA A 6 5.02 29.62 -18.94
C ALA A 6 5.93 28.44 -18.57
N ILE A 7 6.35 28.36 -17.30
CA ILE A 7 7.15 27.23 -16.78
C ILE A 7 6.33 25.93 -16.84
N SER A 8 5.06 25.95 -16.44
CA SER A 8 4.17 24.79 -16.53
C SER A 8 4.03 24.30 -17.98
N VAL A 9 3.83 25.21 -18.93
CA VAL A 9 3.70 24.87 -20.35
C VAL A 9 5.01 24.31 -20.91
N LEU A 10 6.15 24.97 -20.65
CA LEU A 10 7.46 24.46 -21.07
C LEU A 10 7.77 23.10 -20.46
N SER A 11 7.41 22.87 -19.20
CA SER A 11 7.57 21.56 -18.55
C SER A 11 6.68 20.49 -19.20
N SER A 12 5.43 20.81 -19.53
CA SER A 12 4.52 19.87 -20.21
C SER A 12 5.01 19.52 -21.62
N LEU A 13 5.56 20.50 -22.36
CA LEU A 13 6.16 20.28 -23.68
C LEU A 13 7.43 19.42 -23.59
N ALA A 14 8.28 19.63 -22.57
CA ALA A 14 9.47 18.82 -22.37
C ALA A 14 9.15 17.35 -22.02
N ILE A 15 8.03 17.10 -21.33
CA ILE A 15 7.63 15.77 -20.87
C ILE A 15 6.79 15.03 -21.93
N ILE A 16 6.30 15.71 -22.98
CA ILE A 16 5.41 15.13 -24.00
C ILE A 16 5.99 13.87 -24.67
N ARG A 17 7.31 13.85 -24.95
CA ARG A 17 8.00 12.68 -25.52
C ARG A 17 7.97 11.48 -24.58
N ARG A 18 8.18 11.72 -23.28
CA ARG A 18 8.12 10.67 -22.25
C ARG A 18 6.69 10.16 -22.07
N ILE A 19 5.69 11.04 -22.16
CA ILE A 19 4.27 10.66 -22.09
C ILE A 19 3.89 9.77 -23.28
N LEU A 20 4.33 10.10 -24.49
CA LEU A 20 4.06 9.28 -25.68
C LEU A 20 4.60 7.86 -25.51
N MET A 21 5.85 7.72 -25.08
CA MET A 21 6.46 6.42 -24.75
C MET A 21 5.69 5.67 -23.65
N ALA A 22 5.32 6.36 -22.57
CA ALA A 22 4.54 5.75 -21.50
C ALA A 22 3.16 5.27 -21.99
N THR A 23 2.50 6.03 -22.87
CA THR A 23 1.17 5.67 -23.40
C THR A 23 1.21 4.45 -24.32
N SER A 24 2.31 4.24 -25.07
CA SER A 24 2.44 3.05 -25.92
C SER A 24 2.62 1.79 -25.08
N VAL A 25 3.48 1.83 -24.07
CA VAL A 25 3.68 0.73 -23.12
C VAL A 25 2.39 0.46 -22.34
N LEU A 26 1.66 1.51 -21.91
CA LEU A 26 0.38 1.37 -21.25
C LEU A 26 -0.67 0.69 -22.15
N LYS A 27 -0.75 1.06 -23.44
CA LYS A 27 -1.65 0.40 -24.41
C LYS A 27 -1.30 -1.07 -24.59
N VAL A 28 -0.01 -1.41 -24.64
CA VAL A 28 0.43 -2.81 -24.69
C VAL A 28 0.04 -3.55 -23.42
N ALA A 29 0.32 -2.99 -22.24
CA ALA A 29 -0.05 -3.60 -20.97
C ALA A 29 -1.57 -3.82 -20.86
N ALA A 30 -2.38 -2.83 -21.27
CA ALA A 30 -3.83 -2.95 -21.32
C ALA A 30 -4.29 -4.07 -22.28
N LYS A 31 -3.62 -4.23 -23.43
CA LYS A 31 -3.89 -5.34 -24.36
C LYS A 31 -3.55 -6.69 -23.73
N VAL A 32 -2.39 -6.82 -23.07
CA VAL A 32 -2.00 -8.06 -22.37
C VAL A 32 -3.01 -8.43 -21.29
N ILE A 33 -3.46 -7.46 -20.50
CA ILE A 33 -4.47 -7.69 -19.44
C ILE A 33 -5.83 -8.09 -20.06
N GLY A 34 -6.18 -7.54 -21.21
CA GLY A 34 -7.39 -7.92 -21.95
C GLY A 34 -7.34 -9.34 -22.53
N GLU A 35 -6.17 -9.80 -22.97
CA GLU A 35 -5.96 -11.16 -23.50
C GLU A 35 -5.81 -12.19 -22.38
N VAL A 36 -5.11 -11.85 -21.29
CA VAL A 36 -4.97 -12.66 -20.07
C VAL A 36 -6.01 -12.23 -19.05
N GLN A 37 -7.29 -12.47 -19.35
CA GLN A 37 -8.44 -12.02 -18.53
C GLN A 37 -8.35 -12.42 -17.05
N ALA A 38 -7.67 -13.52 -16.75
CA ALA A 38 -7.41 -13.97 -15.38
C ALA A 38 -6.67 -12.93 -14.52
N LEU A 39 -5.86 -12.03 -15.11
CA LEU A 39 -5.15 -10.96 -14.41
C LEU A 39 -6.08 -9.92 -13.77
N ILE A 40 -7.28 -9.72 -14.32
CA ILE A 40 -8.26 -8.76 -13.80
C ILE A 40 -8.86 -9.28 -12.48
N ILE A 41 -9.14 -10.58 -12.42
CA ILE A 41 -9.80 -11.22 -11.27
C ILE A 41 -8.76 -11.69 -10.24
N PHE A 42 -7.53 -12.00 -10.67
CA PHE A 42 -6.49 -12.55 -9.81
C PHE A 42 -6.25 -11.78 -8.51
N PRO A 43 -6.13 -10.44 -8.47
CA PRO A 43 -5.89 -9.69 -7.23
C PRO A 43 -6.96 -9.92 -6.16
N ILE A 44 -8.19 -10.29 -6.52
CA ILE A 44 -9.24 -10.54 -5.53
C ILE A 44 -8.83 -11.67 -4.57
N MET A 45 -8.17 -12.72 -5.08
CA MET A 45 -7.79 -13.90 -4.30
C MET A 45 -6.74 -13.59 -3.20
N PRO A 46 -5.53 -13.07 -3.50
CA PRO A 46 -4.52 -12.79 -2.47
C PRO A 46 -4.95 -11.68 -1.52
N TYR A 47 -5.71 -10.67 -1.97
CA TYR A 47 -6.20 -9.62 -1.08
C TYR A 47 -7.35 -10.09 -0.18
N THR A 48 -8.17 -11.04 -0.61
CA THR A 48 -9.16 -11.71 0.27
C THR A 48 -8.44 -12.53 1.35
N LEU A 49 -7.39 -13.26 0.99
CA LEU A 49 -6.55 -13.97 1.96
C LEU A 49 -5.88 -13.01 2.95
N LEU A 50 -5.38 -11.87 2.48
CA LEU A 50 -4.81 -10.82 3.33
C LEU A 50 -5.86 -10.22 4.28
N ALA A 51 -7.09 -10.00 3.82
CA ALA A 51 -8.18 -9.51 4.66
C ALA A 51 -8.52 -10.51 5.78
N ILE A 52 -8.60 -11.81 5.45
CA ILE A 52 -8.78 -12.89 6.44
C ILE A 52 -7.63 -12.90 7.45
N PHE A 53 -6.38 -12.77 6.98
CA PHE A 53 -5.22 -12.65 7.85
C PHE A 53 -5.34 -11.46 8.80
N TYR A 54 -5.75 -10.28 8.32
CA TYR A 54 -5.95 -9.11 9.18
C TYR A 54 -7.05 -9.29 10.22
N MET A 55 -8.13 -10.01 9.91
CA MET A 55 -9.17 -10.32 10.89
C MET A 55 -8.60 -11.15 12.06
N PHE A 56 -7.84 -12.21 11.75
CA PHE A 56 -7.17 -13.02 12.77
C PHE A 56 -6.10 -12.23 13.52
N TRP A 57 -5.31 -11.43 12.81
CA TRP A 57 -4.27 -10.60 13.39
C TRP A 57 -4.84 -9.56 14.37
N PHE A 58 -5.95 -8.91 14.01
CA PHE A 58 -6.61 -7.91 14.86
C PHE A 58 -7.22 -8.57 16.11
N SER A 59 -7.84 -9.74 15.96
CA SER A 59 -8.32 -10.53 17.10
C SER A 59 -7.17 -10.86 18.06
N ALA A 60 -6.05 -11.38 17.53
CA ALA A 60 -4.87 -11.66 18.32
C ALA A 60 -4.28 -10.40 18.98
N ALA A 61 -4.30 -9.26 18.28
CA ALA A 61 -3.85 -7.97 18.81
C ALA A 61 -4.71 -7.55 20.01
N LEU A 62 -6.04 -7.62 19.90
CA LEU A 62 -6.94 -7.28 21.01
C LEU A 62 -6.66 -8.12 22.25
N HIS A 63 -6.49 -9.43 22.09
CA HIS A 63 -6.14 -10.31 23.20
C HIS A 63 -4.78 -9.95 23.82
N LEU A 64 -3.78 -9.64 22.99
CA LEU A 64 -2.44 -9.27 23.44
C LEU A 64 -2.39 -7.92 24.15
N PHE A 65 -3.12 -6.92 23.67
CA PHE A 65 -3.20 -5.61 24.35
C PHE A 65 -4.03 -5.68 25.63
N SER A 66 -5.03 -6.56 25.69
CA SER A 66 -5.84 -6.77 26.89
C SER A 66 -5.12 -7.52 28.01
N SER A 67 -3.97 -8.14 27.76
CA SER A 67 -3.24 -8.93 28.77
C SER A 67 -2.35 -8.08 29.70
N GLY A 68 -2.39 -6.75 29.60
CA GLY A 68 -1.65 -5.85 30.48
C GLY A 68 -2.13 -5.94 31.93
N GLN A 69 -1.20 -5.89 32.88
CA GLN A 69 -1.56 -5.90 34.30
C GLN A 69 -2.01 -4.51 34.74
N ILE A 70 -3.17 -4.46 35.40
CA ILE A 70 -3.71 -3.21 35.94
C ILE A 70 -3.17 -3.08 37.36
N LEU A 71 -2.15 -2.22 37.52
CA LEU A 71 -1.61 -1.89 38.84
C LEU A 71 -2.25 -0.60 39.34
N GLN A 72 -2.61 -0.60 40.62
CA GLN A 72 -3.07 0.60 41.31
C GLN A 72 -1.86 1.49 41.55
N ASN A 73 -1.93 2.73 41.07
CA ASN A 73 -0.86 3.70 41.23
C ASN A 73 -0.83 4.24 42.66
N ASP A 74 0.32 4.76 43.09
CA ASP A 74 0.49 5.33 44.44
C ASP A 74 -0.53 6.44 44.68
N CYS A 75 -1.33 6.27 45.75
CA CYS A 75 -2.41 7.17 46.14
C CYS A 75 -1.89 8.42 46.86
N LYS A 76 -0.83 9.03 46.32
CA LYS A 76 -0.14 10.17 46.92
C LYS A 76 -0.59 11.51 46.31
N SER A 77 -1.82 11.55 45.80
CA SER A 77 -2.44 12.73 45.20
C SER A 77 -3.42 13.38 46.18
N ASP A 78 -3.45 14.71 46.23
CA ASP A 78 -4.45 15.52 46.95
C ASP A 78 -5.81 15.43 46.24
N CYS A 79 -6.37 14.22 46.17
CA CYS A 79 -7.71 13.98 45.62
C CYS A 79 -8.63 13.51 46.72
N CYS A 80 -9.79 14.15 46.78
CA CYS A 80 -10.83 13.86 47.74
C CYS A 80 -12.16 13.81 46.99
N ALA A 81 -12.90 12.73 47.16
CA ALA A 81 -14.24 12.57 46.61
C ALA A 81 -15.27 12.59 47.74
N TYR A 82 -16.40 13.26 47.51
CA TYR A 82 -17.52 13.25 48.46
C TYR A 82 -18.34 11.97 48.27
N ASP A 83 -18.38 11.11 49.28
CA ASP A 83 -19.20 9.90 49.24
C ASP A 83 -20.61 10.19 49.78
N LEU A 84 -21.60 10.14 48.89
CA LEU A 84 -23.01 10.36 49.23
C LEU A 84 -23.56 9.32 50.22
N LYS A 85 -23.01 8.10 50.23
CA LYS A 85 -23.51 7.01 51.08
C LYS A 85 -23.06 7.18 52.53
N SER A 86 -21.82 7.67 52.72
CA SER A 86 -21.25 7.89 54.05
C SER A 86 -21.29 9.36 54.51
N LYS A 87 -21.79 10.29 53.66
CA LYS A 87 -21.91 11.74 53.91
C LYS A 87 -20.60 12.39 54.38
N LYS A 88 -19.46 11.86 53.94
CA LYS A 88 -18.13 12.35 54.30
C LYS A 88 -17.24 12.44 53.06
N VAL A 89 -16.26 13.34 53.14
CA VAL A 89 -15.18 13.42 52.16
C VAL A 89 -14.20 12.29 52.44
N MET A 90 -13.92 11.46 51.44
CA MET A 90 -12.92 10.40 51.50
C MET A 90 -11.76 10.73 50.57
N CYS A 91 -10.55 10.80 51.13
CA CYS A 91 -9.33 11.10 50.37
C CYS A 91 -8.43 9.86 50.18
N ASP A 92 -8.69 8.76 50.91
CA ASP A 92 -7.82 7.57 50.90
C ASP A 92 -8.05 6.62 49.72
N ARG A 93 -9.00 6.93 48.82
CA ARG A 93 -9.41 6.04 47.72
C ARG A 93 -9.26 6.66 46.33
N CYS A 94 -8.52 7.75 46.22
CA CYS A 94 -8.25 8.41 44.94
C CYS A 94 -6.97 7.88 44.27
N CYS A 95 -6.99 6.62 43.83
CA CYS A 95 -5.84 6.01 43.19
C CYS A 95 -6.13 5.80 41.71
N GLY A 96 -5.27 6.33 40.84
CA GLY A 96 -5.33 6.05 39.41
C GLY A 96 -4.90 4.60 39.13
N TYR A 97 -5.33 4.06 37.99
CA TYR A 97 -4.83 2.78 37.50
C TYR A 97 -3.86 3.02 36.35
N SER A 98 -2.69 2.38 36.41
CA SER A 98 -1.74 2.34 35.29
C SER A 98 -1.67 0.93 34.73
N ILE A 99 -1.62 0.82 33.40
CA ILE A 99 -1.42 -0.45 32.72
C ILE A 99 0.08 -0.69 32.64
N HIS A 100 0.56 -1.69 33.38
CA HIS A 100 1.95 -2.14 33.32
C HIS A 100 2.07 -3.34 32.39
N TYR A 101 2.87 -3.16 31.34
CA TYR A 101 3.24 -4.24 30.43
C TYR A 101 4.53 -4.88 30.91
N THR A 102 4.53 -6.20 31.09
CA THR A 102 5.76 -6.95 31.35
C THR A 102 6.65 -6.94 30.11
N PRO A 103 7.98 -7.07 30.25
CA PRO A 103 8.92 -7.02 29.12
C PRO A 103 8.60 -8.08 28.05
N HIS A 104 8.12 -9.26 28.46
CA HIS A 104 7.72 -10.31 27.52
C HIS A 104 6.51 -9.92 26.67
N ILE A 105 5.50 -9.27 27.26
CA ILE A 105 4.33 -8.77 26.53
C ILE A 105 4.74 -7.63 25.59
N ALA A 106 5.64 -6.74 26.03
CA ALA A 106 6.15 -5.67 25.18
C ALA A 106 6.89 -6.20 23.94
N ILE A 107 7.76 -7.21 24.10
CA ILE A 107 8.45 -7.86 22.98
C ILE A 107 7.45 -8.56 22.06
N ALA A 108 6.45 -9.26 22.63
CA ALA A 108 5.40 -9.90 21.85
C ALA A 108 4.60 -8.90 21.01
N ILE A 109 4.29 -7.72 21.55
CA ILE A 109 3.62 -6.63 20.81
C ILE A 109 4.47 -6.16 19.63
N LEU A 110 5.78 -5.94 19.84
CA LEU A 110 6.68 -5.54 18.76
C LEU A 110 6.79 -6.61 17.66
N PHE A 111 6.91 -7.87 18.05
CA PHE A 111 6.95 -8.99 17.11
C PHE A 111 5.62 -9.13 16.35
N HIS A 112 4.47 -8.93 17.02
CA HIS A 112 3.15 -8.99 16.40
C HIS A 112 2.95 -7.89 15.35
N LEU A 113 3.37 -6.66 15.65
CA LEU A 113 3.35 -5.53 14.72
C LEU A 113 4.29 -5.76 13.52
N PHE A 114 5.52 -6.21 13.80
CA PHE A 114 6.48 -6.55 12.75
C PHE A 114 5.97 -7.68 11.85
N GLY A 115 5.38 -8.72 12.44
CA GLY A 115 4.78 -9.84 11.73
C GLY A 115 3.64 -9.43 10.80
N CYS A 116 2.81 -8.45 11.21
CA CYS A 116 1.78 -7.87 10.35
C CYS A 116 2.37 -7.24 9.09
N TYR A 117 3.41 -6.44 9.30
CA TYR A 117 4.07 -5.73 8.21
C TYR A 117 4.78 -6.69 7.27
N TRP A 118 5.48 -7.69 7.81
CA TRP A 118 6.10 -8.76 7.03
C TRP A 118 5.09 -9.57 6.21
N ALA A 119 3.97 -9.99 6.83
CA ALA A 119 2.91 -10.71 6.13
C ALA A 119 2.32 -9.87 4.98
N THR A 120 2.09 -8.57 5.21
CA THR A 120 1.61 -7.64 4.17
C THR A 120 2.59 -7.58 3.00
N GLN A 121 3.89 -7.40 3.28
CA GLN A 121 4.94 -7.39 2.24
C GLN A 121 5.03 -8.72 1.50
N PHE A 122 4.82 -9.85 2.20
CA PHE A 122 4.80 -11.17 1.60
C PHE A 122 3.66 -11.33 0.59
N PHE A 123 2.43 -10.96 0.95
CA PHE A 123 1.28 -11.05 0.02
C PHE A 123 1.43 -10.12 -1.19
N ILE A 124 1.99 -8.91 -0.99
CA ILE A 124 2.32 -7.99 -2.09
C ILE A 124 3.35 -8.64 -3.02
N ALA A 125 4.48 -9.10 -2.49
CA ALA A 125 5.54 -9.74 -3.29
C ALA A 125 5.06 -11.03 -3.98
N PHE A 126 4.22 -11.82 -3.32
CA PHE A 126 3.59 -13.01 -3.89
C PHE A 126 2.74 -12.64 -5.10
N SER A 127 1.82 -11.68 -4.96
CA SER A 127 0.94 -11.24 -6.04
C SER A 127 1.73 -10.67 -7.22
N ALA A 128 2.72 -9.81 -6.96
CA ALA A 128 3.63 -9.24 -7.95
C ALA A 128 4.38 -10.33 -8.73
N THR A 129 4.88 -11.36 -8.05
CA THR A 129 5.62 -12.47 -8.70
C THR A 129 4.71 -13.31 -9.59
N VAL A 130 3.45 -13.56 -9.19
CA VAL A 130 2.50 -14.29 -10.04
C VAL A 130 2.16 -13.49 -11.30
N ILE A 131 1.86 -12.19 -11.14
CA ILE A 131 1.52 -11.29 -12.25
C ILE A 131 2.69 -11.21 -13.22
N ALA A 132 3.89 -10.89 -12.72
CA ALA A 132 5.10 -10.84 -13.52
C ALA A 132 5.38 -12.16 -14.23
N GLY A 133 5.27 -13.29 -13.54
CA GLY A 133 5.46 -14.60 -14.13
C GLY A 133 4.45 -14.93 -15.24
N SER A 134 3.21 -14.46 -15.12
CA SER A 134 2.17 -14.67 -16.14
C SER A 134 2.36 -13.77 -17.36
N VAL A 135 2.70 -12.49 -17.15
CA VAL A 135 2.97 -11.52 -18.23
C VAL A 135 4.24 -11.89 -18.98
N ALA A 136 5.29 -12.31 -18.28
CA ALA A 136 6.52 -12.80 -18.91
C ALA A 136 6.24 -14.06 -19.74
N SER A 137 5.52 -15.05 -19.19
CA SER A 137 5.14 -16.25 -19.96
C SER A 137 4.32 -15.90 -21.21
N TYR A 138 3.42 -14.92 -21.12
CA TYR A 138 2.68 -14.42 -22.28
C TYR A 138 3.60 -13.71 -23.31
N TYR A 139 4.51 -12.84 -22.87
CA TYR A 139 5.45 -12.11 -23.74
C TYR A 139 6.29 -13.07 -24.58
N TRP A 140 6.91 -14.07 -23.94
CA TRP A 140 7.81 -15.02 -24.60
C TRP A 140 7.10 -16.12 -25.38
N ALA A 141 5.83 -16.42 -25.07
CA ALA A 141 5.04 -17.41 -25.82
C ALA A 141 4.53 -16.88 -27.17
N ARG A 142 4.71 -15.59 -27.48
CA ARG A 142 4.01 -14.94 -28.61
C ARG A 142 4.39 -15.43 -30.01
N ASN A 143 5.58 -16.01 -30.17
CA ASN A 143 6.04 -16.58 -31.44
C ASN A 143 5.78 -18.10 -31.55
N GLN A 144 5.32 -18.74 -30.47
CA GLN A 144 5.04 -20.17 -30.46
C GLN A 144 3.55 -20.39 -30.77
N THR A 145 3.25 -21.24 -31.76
CA THR A 145 1.93 -21.49 -32.36
C THR A 145 0.86 -22.09 -31.43
N SER A 146 1.14 -22.28 -30.14
CA SER A 146 0.16 -22.78 -29.16
C SER A 146 -0.55 -21.61 -28.50
N LYS A 147 -1.74 -21.26 -29.00
CA LYS A 147 -2.72 -20.41 -28.30
C LYS A 147 -3.10 -21.09 -26.97
N GLU A 148 -2.37 -20.80 -25.90
CA GLU A 148 -2.74 -21.27 -24.57
C GLU A 148 -3.98 -20.50 -24.06
N ILE A 149 -4.86 -21.24 -23.38
CA ILE A 149 -6.14 -20.76 -22.82
C ILE A 149 -5.90 -19.59 -21.85
N PRO A 150 -6.71 -18.50 -21.87
CA PRO A 150 -6.46 -17.25 -21.13
C PRO A 150 -6.30 -17.37 -19.61
N PHE A 151 -6.65 -18.51 -19.00
CA PHE A 151 -6.53 -18.75 -17.56
C PHE A 151 -5.27 -19.53 -17.17
N LEU A 152 -4.70 -20.33 -18.08
CA LEU A 152 -3.53 -21.15 -17.81
C LEU A 152 -2.28 -20.36 -17.38
N PRO A 153 -1.98 -19.14 -17.90
CA PRO A 153 -0.75 -18.43 -17.54
C PRO A 153 -0.68 -18.05 -16.06
N VAL A 154 -1.80 -17.58 -15.49
CA VAL A 154 -1.86 -17.15 -14.09
C VAL A 154 -1.79 -18.36 -13.15
N PHE A 155 -2.55 -19.41 -13.41
CA PHE A 155 -2.52 -20.63 -12.59
C PHE A 155 -1.18 -21.38 -12.71
N SER A 156 -0.60 -21.43 -13.90
CA SER A 156 0.74 -22.00 -14.14
C SER A 156 1.81 -21.21 -13.38
N SER A 157 1.78 -19.87 -13.49
CA SER A 157 2.68 -18.97 -12.75
C SER A 157 2.54 -19.16 -11.24
N MET A 158 1.31 -19.22 -10.73
CA MET A 158 1.03 -19.45 -9.31
C MET A 158 1.55 -20.82 -8.83
N LYS A 159 1.31 -21.89 -9.60
CA LYS A 159 1.80 -23.24 -9.27
C LYS A 159 3.33 -23.29 -9.23
N ARG A 160 4.00 -22.64 -10.20
CA ARG A 160 5.47 -22.52 -10.25
C ARG A 160 6.00 -21.75 -9.04
N LEU A 161 5.35 -20.64 -8.67
CA LEU A 161 5.69 -19.87 -7.47
C LEU A 161 5.59 -20.73 -6.20
N MET A 162 4.47 -21.41 -6.00
CA MET A 162 4.25 -22.25 -4.82
C MET A 162 5.25 -23.39 -4.71
N ARG A 163 5.70 -23.95 -5.84
CA ARG A 163 6.59 -25.11 -5.85
C ARG A 163 8.07 -24.74 -5.73
N TYR A 164 8.49 -23.62 -6.31
CA TYR A 164 9.91 -23.31 -6.48
C TYR A 164 10.36 -21.98 -5.85
N ASN A 165 9.51 -20.95 -5.83
CA ASN A 165 9.95 -19.58 -5.52
C ASN A 165 9.40 -19.03 -4.20
N LEU A 166 8.56 -19.79 -3.48
CA LEU A 166 7.90 -19.34 -2.24
C LEU A 166 8.91 -18.90 -1.17
N GLY A 167 10.01 -19.64 -1.01
CA GLY A 167 11.06 -19.33 -0.04
C GLY A 167 11.77 -18.01 -0.34
N SER A 168 12.13 -17.77 -1.62
CA SER A 168 12.77 -16.52 -2.04
C SER A 168 11.85 -15.32 -1.85
N VAL A 169 10.55 -15.47 -2.12
CA VAL A 169 9.56 -14.42 -1.87
C VAL A 169 9.42 -14.13 -0.37
N ALA A 170 9.42 -15.17 0.48
CA ALA A 170 9.37 -15.00 1.94
C ALA A 170 10.60 -14.31 2.52
N ILE A 171 11.80 -14.65 2.03
CA ILE A 171 13.06 -14.03 2.46
C ILE A 171 13.14 -12.59 1.92
N GLY A 172 12.76 -12.38 0.65
CA GLY A 172 12.72 -11.05 0.04
C GLY A 172 11.78 -10.11 0.78
N SER A 173 10.56 -10.57 1.10
CA SER A 173 9.61 -9.78 1.86
C SER A 173 10.07 -9.49 3.29
N LEU A 174 10.83 -10.40 3.91
CA LEU A 174 11.44 -10.19 5.23
C LEU A 174 12.51 -9.10 5.21
N ILE A 175 13.35 -9.08 4.17
CA ILE A 175 14.37 -8.04 3.98
C ILE A 175 13.70 -6.68 3.75
N VAL A 176 12.71 -6.63 2.87
CA VAL A 176 11.95 -5.39 2.59
C VAL A 176 11.24 -4.90 3.86
N SER A 177 10.61 -5.80 4.62
CA SER A 177 9.91 -5.42 5.85
C SER A 177 10.87 -4.89 6.92
N PHE A 178 12.05 -5.50 7.05
CA PHE A 178 13.08 -5.05 7.96
C PHE A 178 13.61 -3.66 7.59
N ILE A 179 14.00 -3.44 6.34
CA ILE A 179 14.51 -2.15 5.85
C ILE A 179 13.47 -1.05 6.06
N ALA A 180 12.22 -1.31 5.70
CA ALA A 180 11.18 -0.30 5.83
C ALA A 180 10.77 -0.04 7.30
N SER A 181 10.83 -1.05 8.18
CA SER A 181 10.67 -0.85 9.63
C SER A 181 11.76 0.08 10.18
N VAL A 182 13.02 -0.15 9.81
CA VAL A 182 14.15 0.71 10.21
C VAL A 182 13.94 2.15 9.70
N ARG A 183 13.55 2.33 8.43
CA ARG A 183 13.22 3.66 7.88
C ARG A 183 12.10 4.34 8.64
N TYR A 184 11.04 3.62 8.97
CA TYR A 184 9.90 4.16 9.73
C TYR A 184 10.31 4.62 11.13
N VAL A 185 11.16 3.84 11.82
CA VAL A 185 11.70 4.22 13.14
C VAL A 185 12.59 5.45 13.04
N LEU A 186 13.53 5.48 12.09
CA LEU A 186 14.43 6.62 11.87
C LEU A 186 13.66 7.90 11.52
N GLU A 187 12.65 7.81 10.66
CA GLU A 187 11.82 8.96 10.29
C GLU A 187 10.95 9.42 11.48
N SER A 188 10.53 8.50 12.34
CA SER A 188 9.82 8.84 13.57
C SER A 188 10.71 9.57 14.57
N ILE A 189 11.97 9.14 14.72
CA ILE A 189 12.97 9.85 15.53
C ILE A 189 13.26 11.23 14.93
N ARG A 190 13.46 11.32 13.62
CA ARG A 190 13.68 12.59 12.90
C ARG A 190 12.53 13.57 13.10
N ARG A 191 11.27 13.11 12.97
CA ARG A 191 10.08 13.93 13.20
C ARG A 191 10.00 14.44 14.65
N LYS A 192 10.39 13.62 15.63
CA LYS A 192 10.45 14.03 17.05
C LYS A 192 11.55 15.06 17.31
N LEU A 193 12.73 14.89 16.70
CA LEU A 193 13.83 15.85 16.81
C LEU A 193 13.51 17.17 16.11
N LYS A 194 12.84 17.14 14.96
CA LYS A 194 12.42 18.34 14.23
C LYS A 194 11.24 19.07 14.90
N GLY A 195 10.43 18.37 15.69
CA GLY A 195 9.36 18.95 16.51
C GLY A 195 9.85 19.74 17.73
N GLY A 196 11.17 19.81 17.98
CA GLY A 196 11.78 20.63 19.02
C GLY A 196 11.99 22.11 18.66
N ASP A 197 11.94 22.47 17.37
CA ASP A 197 12.29 23.83 16.88
C ASP A 197 11.10 24.62 16.30
N SER A 198 9.92 24.58 16.94
CA SER A 198 8.85 25.56 16.62
C SER A 198 7.95 25.84 17.82
N THR A 199 8.29 26.95 18.48
CA THR A 199 7.43 27.70 19.39
C THR A 199 6.25 28.33 18.63
N TYR A 200 5.03 28.13 19.16
CA TYR A 200 3.73 28.83 18.93
C TYR A 200 3.20 28.89 17.47
N GLU A 201 2.08 28.27 17.11
CA GLU A 201 0.69 28.57 17.48
C GLU A 201 -0.19 27.28 17.50
N THR A 202 -0.77 26.97 18.66
CA THR A 202 -2.20 27.10 19.03
C THR A 202 -3.13 25.93 18.65
N SER A 203 -3.78 25.40 19.71
CA SER A 203 -5.18 24.97 19.71
C SER A 203 -5.61 23.72 18.90
N TRP A 204 -4.94 22.57 19.02
CA TRP A 204 -5.62 21.28 18.78
C TRP A 204 -5.93 20.50 20.08
N ILE A 205 -5.14 20.73 21.14
CA ILE A 205 -5.27 20.00 22.42
C ILE A 205 -6.29 20.68 23.37
N GLY A 206 -6.64 21.95 23.13
CA GLY A 206 -7.58 22.72 23.94
C GLY A 206 -9.07 22.49 23.64
N LYS A 207 -9.43 21.82 22.53
CA LYS A 207 -10.83 21.56 22.16
C LYS A 207 -11.37 20.19 22.59
N VAL A 208 -10.55 19.34 23.21
CA VAL A 208 -10.96 17.98 23.63
C VAL A 208 -11.32 17.92 25.12
N ARG A 209 -11.51 19.08 25.77
CA ARG A 209 -12.00 19.17 27.16
C ARG A 209 -13.32 19.96 27.22
N SER A 210 -14.33 19.46 26.52
CA SER A 210 -15.75 19.65 26.85
C SER A 210 -16.57 18.89 25.81
N GLY A 211 -17.19 17.77 26.21
CA GLY A 211 -18.16 17.08 25.36
C GLY A 211 -17.96 15.57 25.22
N SER A 212 -17.75 14.85 26.32
CA SER A 212 -17.97 13.40 26.31
C SER A 212 -19.43 13.05 25.93
N SER A 213 -20.39 13.92 26.26
CA SER A 213 -21.78 13.84 25.76
C SER A 213 -21.95 14.32 24.31
N GLY A 214 -21.07 15.21 23.82
CA GLY A 214 -21.05 15.68 22.44
C GLY A 214 -20.37 14.72 21.46
N CYS A 215 -19.49 13.84 21.93
CA CYS A 215 -18.82 12.86 21.09
C CYS A 215 -19.76 11.69 20.74
N CYS A 216 -20.54 11.19 21.70
CA CYS A 216 -21.55 10.16 21.43
C CYS A 216 -22.74 10.70 20.62
N LEU A 217 -23.23 11.91 20.93
CA LEU A 217 -24.24 12.59 20.09
C LEU A 217 -23.67 12.99 18.72
N GLY A 218 -22.38 13.29 18.63
CA GLY A 218 -21.67 13.58 17.39
C GLY A 218 -21.50 12.35 16.52
N CYS A 219 -21.14 11.20 17.11
CA CYS A 219 -21.08 9.91 16.43
C CYS A 219 -22.48 9.46 16.00
N ILE A 220 -23.51 9.62 16.84
CA ILE A 220 -24.90 9.31 16.46
C ILE A 220 -25.40 10.26 15.38
N ASN A 221 -25.16 11.57 15.48
CA ASN A 221 -25.54 12.56 14.47
C ASN A 221 -24.72 12.36 13.17
N TRP A 222 -23.48 11.87 13.27
CA TRP A 222 -22.65 11.46 12.14
C TRP A 222 -23.17 10.17 11.53
N THR A 223 -23.57 9.16 12.30
CA THR A 223 -24.20 7.94 11.80
C THR A 223 -25.56 8.25 11.17
N VAL A 224 -26.37 9.12 11.76
CA VAL A 224 -27.69 9.55 11.23
C VAL A 224 -27.53 10.42 9.97
N ARG A 225 -26.54 11.32 9.90
CA ARG A 225 -26.22 12.07 8.66
C ARG A 225 -25.46 11.26 7.61
N SER A 226 -24.68 10.28 8.03
CA SER A 226 -23.95 9.36 7.14
C SER A 226 -24.96 8.43 6.48
N VAL A 227 -25.90 7.83 7.22
CA VAL A 227 -26.97 6.97 6.68
C VAL A 227 -27.89 7.70 5.67
N ASN A 228 -27.85 9.03 5.60
CA ASN A 228 -28.47 9.80 4.52
C ASN A 228 -27.48 9.97 3.35
N ARG A 229 -27.82 9.51 2.13
CA ARG A 229 -27.20 9.70 0.78
C ARG A 229 -25.65 9.72 0.69
N ASN A 230 -24.98 10.48 1.52
CA ASN A 230 -23.55 10.61 1.73
C ASN A 230 -22.85 9.29 2.16
N ALA A 231 -23.46 8.37 2.92
CA ALA A 231 -22.87 7.05 3.17
C ALA A 231 -22.75 6.24 1.86
N TYR A 232 -23.78 6.26 1.01
CA TYR A 232 -23.71 5.57 -0.28
C TYR A 232 -22.60 6.17 -1.15
N ILE A 233 -22.42 7.49 -1.12
CA ILE A 233 -21.30 8.17 -1.81
C ILE A 233 -19.96 7.70 -1.22
N MET A 234 -19.81 7.66 0.10
CA MET A 234 -18.58 7.23 0.77
C MET A 234 -18.25 5.77 0.50
N VAL A 235 -19.23 4.87 0.59
CA VAL A 235 -19.07 3.43 0.30
C VAL A 235 -18.67 3.24 -1.16
N THR A 236 -19.34 3.93 -2.09
CA THR A 236 -19.00 3.85 -3.52
C THR A 236 -17.60 4.40 -3.78
N TRP A 237 -17.21 5.50 -3.13
CA TRP A 237 -15.88 6.09 -3.26
C TRP A 237 -14.79 5.16 -2.70
N CYS A 238 -15.01 4.55 -1.52
CA CYS A 238 -14.09 3.57 -0.94
C CYS A 238 -13.97 2.31 -1.80
N LEU A 239 -15.08 1.73 -2.24
CA LEU A 239 -15.08 0.55 -3.11
C LEU A 239 -14.40 0.87 -4.44
N GLY A 240 -14.71 2.02 -5.04
CA GLY A 240 -14.09 2.49 -6.28
C GLY A 240 -12.58 2.70 -6.13
N TYR A 241 -12.14 3.32 -5.03
CA TYR A 241 -10.72 3.48 -4.72
C TYR A 241 -10.02 2.13 -4.59
N VAL A 242 -10.58 1.19 -3.83
CA VAL A 242 -9.98 -0.14 -3.65
C VAL A 242 -9.88 -0.89 -4.99
N VAL A 243 -10.97 -0.94 -5.76
CA VAL A 243 -10.97 -1.60 -7.07
C VAL A 243 -9.95 -0.96 -8.02
N ALA A 244 -9.89 0.38 -8.06
CA ALA A 244 -8.92 1.09 -8.86
C ALA A 244 -7.48 0.79 -8.42
N SER A 245 -7.17 0.84 -7.13
CA SER A 245 -5.84 0.51 -6.61
C SER A 245 -5.40 -0.91 -6.95
N LEU A 246 -6.32 -1.89 -6.83
CA LEU A 246 -6.04 -3.27 -7.21
C LEU A 246 -5.74 -3.40 -8.71
N PHE A 247 -6.53 -2.74 -9.56
CA PHE A 247 -6.32 -2.76 -11.00
C PHE A 247 -5.02 -2.06 -11.40
N PHE A 248 -4.74 -0.88 -10.85
CA PHE A 248 -3.51 -0.13 -11.12
C PHE A 248 -2.27 -0.91 -10.68
N ALA A 249 -2.33 -1.66 -9.57
CA ALA A 249 -1.23 -2.53 -9.16
C ALA A 249 -0.91 -3.62 -10.20
N VAL A 250 -1.94 -4.20 -10.84
CA VAL A 250 -1.72 -5.16 -11.95
C VAL A 250 -1.10 -4.48 -13.15
N VAL A 251 -1.59 -3.30 -13.51
CA VAL A 251 -1.08 -2.52 -14.66
C VAL A 251 0.39 -2.14 -14.44
N GLU A 252 0.74 -1.62 -13.27
CA GLU A 252 2.11 -1.24 -12.91
C GLU A 252 3.07 -2.44 -13.03
N MET A 253 2.73 -3.56 -12.37
CA MET A 253 3.53 -4.78 -12.46
C MET A 253 3.64 -5.33 -13.89
N SER A 254 2.58 -5.19 -14.69
CA SER A 254 2.58 -5.64 -16.09
C SER A 254 3.49 -4.78 -16.95
N ILE A 255 3.45 -3.45 -16.78
CA ILE A 255 4.32 -2.50 -17.48
C ILE A 255 5.78 -2.80 -17.18
N ASP A 256 6.15 -2.93 -15.90
CA ASP A 256 7.53 -3.22 -15.50
C ASP A 256 8.01 -4.54 -16.10
N THR A 257 7.15 -5.57 -16.07
CA THR A 257 7.48 -6.88 -16.64
C THR A 257 7.67 -6.83 -18.15
N ILE A 258 6.82 -6.08 -18.87
CA ILE A 258 6.93 -5.91 -20.33
C ILE A 258 8.23 -5.18 -20.68
N ILE A 259 8.55 -4.10 -19.97
CA ILE A 259 9.78 -3.34 -20.19
C ILE A 259 11.01 -4.21 -19.91
N LEU A 260 11.04 -4.93 -18.79
CA LEU A 260 12.15 -5.83 -18.46
C LEU A 260 12.29 -6.95 -19.49
N SER A 261 11.17 -7.54 -19.93
CA SER A 261 11.20 -8.59 -20.96
C SER A 261 11.68 -8.05 -22.31
N PHE A 262 11.28 -6.82 -22.67
CA PHE A 262 11.77 -6.13 -23.86
C PHE A 262 13.27 -5.85 -23.79
N CYS A 263 13.77 -5.35 -22.66
CA CYS A 263 15.20 -5.11 -22.47
C CYS A 263 16.00 -6.41 -22.61
N GLN A 264 15.53 -7.49 -21.98
CA GLN A 264 16.16 -8.82 -22.06
C GLN A 264 16.14 -9.37 -23.50
N ASP A 265 15.01 -9.26 -24.20
CA ASP A 265 14.84 -9.69 -25.59
C ASP A 265 15.76 -8.92 -26.54
N SER A 266 15.88 -7.61 -26.35
CA SER A 266 16.80 -6.76 -27.11
C SER A 266 18.26 -7.10 -26.84
N GLU A 267 18.63 -7.46 -25.61
CA GLU A 267 20.01 -7.82 -25.24
C GLU A 267 20.42 -9.16 -25.88
N GLU A 268 19.55 -10.17 -25.81
CA GLU A 268 19.80 -11.49 -26.37
C GLU A 268 19.94 -11.46 -27.91
N HIS A 269 19.18 -10.58 -28.57
CA HIS A 269 19.10 -10.53 -30.04
C HIS A 269 19.82 -9.32 -30.66
N GLN A 270 20.93 -8.87 -30.07
CA GLN A 270 21.81 -7.83 -30.63
C GLN A 270 21.07 -6.52 -31.01
N GLY A 271 20.08 -6.12 -30.20
CA GLY A 271 19.27 -4.92 -30.42
C GLY A 271 17.96 -5.14 -31.18
N THR A 272 17.65 -6.38 -31.58
CA THR A 272 16.42 -6.71 -32.34
C THR A 272 15.43 -7.51 -31.49
N ALA A 273 14.53 -6.83 -30.80
CA ALA A 273 13.51 -7.50 -29.97
C ALA A 273 12.52 -8.32 -30.83
N GLN A 274 12.59 -9.65 -30.76
CA GLN A 274 11.81 -10.55 -31.62
C GLN A 274 10.37 -10.76 -31.13
N TYR A 275 10.17 -10.75 -29.81
CA TYR A 275 8.89 -11.07 -29.18
C TYR A 275 8.06 -9.80 -28.88
N ALA A 276 8.69 -8.63 -29.02
CA ALA A 276 8.14 -7.32 -28.68
C ALA A 276 6.85 -6.95 -29.45
N PRO A 277 5.83 -6.44 -28.73
CA PRO A 277 4.74 -5.62 -29.22
C PRO A 277 4.86 -5.01 -30.61
N PRO A 278 4.10 -5.32 -31.71
CA PRO A 278 4.24 -4.51 -32.92
C PRO A 278 3.93 -3.03 -32.64
N LEU A 279 2.94 -2.78 -31.78
CA LEU A 279 2.60 -1.44 -31.30
C LEU A 279 3.76 -0.76 -30.55
N LEU A 280 4.55 -1.53 -29.79
CA LEU A 280 5.70 -0.99 -29.06
C LEU A 280 6.83 -0.65 -30.04
N MET A 281 7.13 -1.56 -30.96
CA MET A 281 8.17 -1.40 -31.98
C MET A 281 7.89 -0.22 -32.92
N GLU A 282 6.64 -0.04 -33.35
CA GLU A 282 6.21 1.10 -34.16
C GLU A 282 6.50 2.42 -33.43
N THR A 283 6.09 2.53 -32.16
CA THR A 283 6.33 3.75 -31.38
C THR A 283 7.81 4.01 -31.09
N LEU A 284 8.61 2.97 -30.89
CA LEU A 284 10.06 3.11 -30.71
C LEU A 284 10.74 3.60 -32.00
N ASN A 285 10.32 3.08 -33.16
CA ASN A 285 10.84 3.53 -34.45
C ASN A 285 10.49 4.99 -34.73
N GLU A 286 9.23 5.40 -34.52
CA GLU A 286 8.81 6.80 -34.66
C GLU A 286 9.63 7.73 -33.76
N GLN A 287 9.89 7.34 -32.50
CA GLN A 287 10.71 8.14 -31.59
C GLN A 287 12.17 8.23 -32.05
N ASN A 288 12.75 7.13 -32.54
CA ASN A 288 14.11 7.11 -33.08
C ASN A 288 14.23 8.05 -34.30
N GLU A 289 13.23 8.08 -35.17
CA GLU A 289 13.19 9.01 -36.31
C GLU A 289 13.09 10.46 -35.86
N VAL A 290 12.18 10.79 -34.94
CA VAL A 290 12.07 12.14 -34.36
C VAL A 290 13.37 12.57 -33.69
N GLN A 291 14.05 11.67 -32.99
CA GLN A 291 15.31 11.96 -32.34
C GLN A 291 16.43 12.25 -33.35
N ARG A 292 16.54 11.44 -34.42
CA ARG A 292 17.46 11.69 -35.54
C ARG A 292 17.19 13.04 -36.20
N LEU A 293 15.93 13.39 -36.43
CA LEU A 293 15.54 14.69 -36.97
C LEU A 293 15.99 15.83 -36.05
N THR A 294 15.69 15.76 -34.74
CA THR A 294 16.13 16.82 -33.80
C THR A 294 17.65 16.91 -33.60
N GLN A 295 18.39 15.82 -33.78
CA GLN A 295 19.86 15.84 -33.71
C GLN A 295 20.51 16.34 -35.02
N GLY A 296 19.84 16.17 -36.17
CA GLY A 296 20.31 16.72 -37.46
C GLY A 296 20.06 18.22 -37.65
N PHE A 297 19.34 18.87 -36.73
CA PHE A 297 19.09 20.32 -36.72
C PHE A 297 19.95 21.09 -35.70
N SER A 298 20.90 20.44 -35.03
CA SER A 298 21.89 21.06 -34.13
C SER A 298 23.30 20.96 -34.69
#